data_AF-A0A1H6IVU5-F1
#
_entry.id   AF-A0A1H6IVU5-F1
#
_cell.length_a   1.000
_cell.length_b   1.000
_cell.length_c   1.000
_cell.angle_alpha   90.00
_cell.angle_beta   90.00
_cell.angle_gamma   90.00
#
_symmetry.space_group_name_H-M   'P 1'
#
loop_
_entity.id
_entity.type
_entity.pdbx_description
1 polymer ?
#
loop_
_entity_poly.entity_id
_entity_poly.type
_entity_poly.pdbx_seq_one_letter_code
_entity_poly.pdbx_strand_id
1 'polypeptide(L)'
;MQKTIHKNNIPCHPERSEGSHSLIRKLPHWLIFSFLFISLSGYAQPYQWDWAVNGGGSLGESGWYYQVEQIFDIQVGTDNNYYFTAQIKNGTPQLGGQPVTVYGNQLGGNDIFIFSTTCDGQVRWSQAIGGGCLTQPIK
;
A
#
# COMPACT_ATOMS: atom_id res chain seq x y z
N MET A 1 -19.17 8.30 17.09
CA MET A 1 -19.60 7.34 16.05
C MET A 1 -18.41 6.45 15.76
N GLN A 2 -18.38 5.25 16.33
CA GLN A 2 -17.22 4.35 16.32
C GLN A 2 -17.26 3.52 15.04
N LYS A 3 -16.33 3.78 14.11
CA LYS A 3 -16.21 3.04 12.86
C LYS A 3 -15.51 1.70 13.18
N THR A 4 -16.30 0.67 13.48
CA THR A 4 -15.79 -0.68 13.69
C THR A 4 -15.40 -1.26 12.32
N ILE A 5 -14.13 -1.13 11.97
CA ILE A 5 -13.57 -1.76 10.77
C ILE A 5 -13.42 -3.25 11.08
N HIS A 6 -14.19 -4.08 10.37
CA HIS A 6 -14.02 -5.53 10.39
C HIS A 6 -12.62 -5.86 9.87
N LYS A 7 -11.75 -6.35 10.76
CA LYS A 7 -10.43 -6.88 10.42
C LYS A 7 -10.63 -8.20 9.69
N ASN A 8 -10.37 -8.23 8.40
CA ASN A 8 -10.24 -9.47 7.65
C ASN A 8 -8.80 -9.96 7.79
N ASN A 9 -8.61 -11.13 8.42
CA ASN A 9 -7.32 -11.76 8.67
C ASN A 9 -6.84 -12.58 7.45
N ILE A 10 -6.59 -11.96 6.30
CA ILE A 10 -5.90 -12.64 5.19
C ILE A 10 -4.42 -12.27 5.23
N PRO A 11 -3.50 -13.24 5.35
CA PRO A 11 -2.08 -12.98 5.51
C PRO A 11 -1.52 -12.49 4.18
N CYS A 12 -0.86 -11.35 4.24
CA CYS A 12 -0.09 -10.85 3.13
C CYS A 12 1.04 -11.85 2.83
N HIS A 13 1.15 -12.23 1.56
CA HIS A 13 1.94 -13.38 1.10
C HIS A 13 1.52 -14.74 1.73
N PRO A 14 0.70 -15.56 1.06
CA PRO A 14 0.56 -16.95 1.47
C PRO A 14 1.90 -17.66 1.22
N GLU A 15 2.53 -18.18 2.27
CA GLU A 15 3.56 -19.22 2.11
C GLU A 15 2.93 -20.39 1.33
N ARG A 16 3.62 -20.83 0.29
CA ARG A 16 3.25 -22.01 -0.49
C ARG A 16 3.33 -23.23 0.42
N SER A 17 2.17 -23.71 0.90
CA SER A 17 2.05 -24.95 1.67
C SER A 17 2.56 -26.14 0.84
N GLU A 18 3.71 -26.70 1.25
CA GLU A 18 4.23 -27.95 0.70
C GLU A 18 3.62 -29.16 1.43
N GLY A 19 3.20 -30.16 0.63
CA GLY A 19 3.20 -31.57 1.04
C GLY A 19 2.00 -32.06 1.85
N SER A 20 0.87 -32.37 1.18
CA SER A 20 -0.14 -33.26 1.75
C SER A 20 0.26 -34.72 1.51
N HIS A 21 0.70 -35.42 2.57
CA HIS A 21 0.92 -36.86 2.53
C HIS A 21 -0.41 -37.62 2.60
N SER A 22 -0.72 -38.35 1.53
CA SER A 22 -1.99 -39.05 1.34
C SER A 22 -2.04 -40.38 2.11
N LEU A 23 -2.91 -40.49 3.11
CA LEU A 23 -3.43 -41.77 3.59
C LEU A 23 -4.87 -41.92 3.08
N ILE A 24 -5.02 -42.41 1.83
CA ILE A 24 -6.32 -42.62 1.19
C ILE A 24 -6.93 -43.92 1.74
N ARG A 25 -7.68 -43.80 2.83
CA ARG A 25 -8.63 -44.82 3.27
C ARG A 25 -9.81 -44.82 2.29
N LYS A 26 -10.29 -45.99 1.86
CA LYS A 26 -11.34 -46.16 0.84
C LYS A 26 -12.61 -45.36 1.18
N LEU A 27 -12.68 -44.11 0.71
CA LEU A 27 -13.88 -43.29 0.78
C LEU A 27 -14.85 -43.73 -0.32
N PRO A 28 -16.15 -43.85 -0.02
CA PRO A 28 -17.14 -44.23 -1.02
C PRO A 28 -17.31 -43.09 -2.05
N HIS A 29 -17.38 -43.45 -3.33
CA HIS A 29 -17.33 -42.53 -4.48
C HIS A 29 -18.37 -41.39 -4.45
N TRP A 30 -19.52 -41.58 -3.79
CA TRP A 30 -20.53 -40.53 -3.63
C TRP A 30 -20.05 -39.37 -2.75
N LEU A 31 -19.25 -39.64 -1.70
CA LEU A 31 -18.65 -38.59 -0.87
C LEU A 31 -17.63 -37.77 -1.64
N ILE A 32 -16.89 -38.39 -2.58
CA ILE A 32 -15.92 -37.68 -3.44
C ILE A 32 -16.65 -36.68 -4.35
N PHE A 33 -17.77 -37.10 -4.96
CA PHE A 33 -18.61 -36.22 -5.76
C PHE A 33 -19.19 -35.07 -4.94
N SER A 34 -19.68 -35.33 -3.72
CA SER A 34 -20.20 -34.28 -2.83
C SER A 34 -19.12 -33.28 -2.39
N PHE A 35 -17.89 -33.72 -2.12
CA PHE A 35 -16.78 -32.82 -1.78
C PHE A 35 -16.35 -31.92 -2.96
N LEU A 36 -16.40 -32.43 -4.20
CA LEU A 36 -16.14 -31.63 -5.41
C LEU A 36 -17.14 -30.47 -5.59
N PHE A 37 -18.42 -30.70 -5.29
CA PHE A 37 -19.44 -29.64 -5.35
C PHE A 37 -19.30 -28.59 -4.24
N ILE A 38 -18.79 -28.95 -3.06
CA ILE A 38 -18.55 -28.01 -1.96
C ILE A 38 -17.35 -27.10 -2.27
N SER A 39 -16.32 -27.60 -2.98
CA SER A 39 -15.17 -26.77 -3.38
C SER A 39 -15.50 -25.70 -4.43
N LEU A 40 -16.54 -25.88 -5.24
CA LEU A 40 -17.00 -24.88 -6.22
C LEU A 40 -17.68 -23.67 -5.56
N SER A 41 -18.11 -23.81 -4.30
CA SER A 41 -18.70 -22.74 -3.48
C SER A 41 -17.64 -21.92 -2.73
N GLY A 42 -16.36 -22.26 -2.87
CA GLY A 42 -15.24 -21.53 -2.29
C GLY A 42 -15.14 -20.14 -2.90
N TYR A 43 -15.57 -19.13 -2.15
CA TYR A 43 -15.58 -17.72 -2.51
C TYR A 43 -14.32 -17.30 -3.26
N ALA A 44 -14.47 -16.97 -4.55
CA ALA A 44 -13.63 -15.94 -5.14
C ALA A 44 -13.97 -14.66 -4.36
N GLN A 45 -13.10 -14.26 -3.44
CA GLN A 45 -13.21 -12.97 -2.76
C GLN A 45 -13.38 -11.91 -3.87
N PRO A 46 -14.38 -11.02 -3.82
CA PRO A 46 -14.47 -9.95 -4.80
C PRO A 46 -13.24 -9.07 -4.61
N TYR A 47 -12.21 -9.33 -5.42
CA TYR A 47 -11.01 -8.52 -5.44
C TYR A 47 -11.38 -7.18 -6.06
N GLN A 48 -11.65 -6.20 -5.20
CA GLN A 48 -11.86 -4.83 -5.62
C GLN A 48 -10.48 -4.23 -5.91
N TRP A 49 -10.18 -4.04 -7.19
CA TRP A 49 -9.02 -3.25 -7.58
C TRP A 49 -9.35 -1.79 -7.22
N ASP A 50 -8.61 -1.23 -6.26
CA ASP A 50 -8.50 0.21 -6.14
C ASP A 50 -7.19 0.59 -6.84
N TRP A 51 -7.25 1.60 -7.71
CA TRP A 51 -6.07 2.18 -8.35
C TRP A 51 -5.17 2.82 -7.31
N ALA A 52 -3.95 3.17 -7.74
CA ALA A 52 -2.96 3.86 -6.92
C ALA A 52 -3.61 5.02 -6.13
N VAL A 53 -3.43 4.99 -4.81
CA VAL A 53 -3.84 6.08 -3.93
C VAL A 53 -2.99 7.29 -4.27
N ASN A 54 -3.64 8.41 -4.55
CA ASN A 54 -2.94 9.67 -4.76
C ASN A 54 -2.15 10.02 -3.48
N GLY A 55 -0.82 10.06 -3.59
CA GLY A 55 0.08 10.64 -2.56
C GLY A 55 0.14 12.17 -2.62
N GLY A 56 -0.47 12.73 -3.68
CA GLY A 56 -0.96 14.08 -3.90
C GLY A 56 -0.05 15.24 -3.58
N GLY A 57 0.21 16.11 -4.54
CA GLY A 57 0.17 17.58 -4.41
C GLY A 57 -1.08 18.16 -5.09
N SER A 58 -1.44 19.41 -4.78
CA SER A 58 -2.67 20.08 -5.29
C SER A 58 -2.62 20.48 -6.77
N LEU A 59 -1.47 20.36 -7.41
CA LEU A 59 -1.24 20.67 -8.82
C LEU A 59 -0.46 19.51 -9.42
N GLY A 60 -1.10 18.73 -10.31
CA GLY A 60 -0.33 17.92 -11.25
C GLY A 60 0.59 18.86 -12.04
N GLU A 61 1.87 18.56 -12.09
CA GLU A 61 2.81 19.38 -12.85
C GLU A 61 2.48 19.27 -14.35
N SER A 62 2.47 20.41 -15.05
CA SER A 62 2.28 20.41 -16.50
C SER A 62 3.54 19.88 -17.18
N GLY A 63 3.57 18.58 -17.51
CA GLY A 63 4.63 17.96 -18.31
C GLY A 63 5.28 16.73 -17.66
N TRP A 64 6.08 16.02 -18.45
CA TRP A 64 6.84 14.82 -18.05
C TRP A 64 8.15 15.19 -17.37
N TYR A 65 8.10 15.97 -16.29
CA TYR A 65 9.29 16.33 -15.52
C TYR A 65 9.58 15.28 -14.46
N TYR A 66 10.86 14.92 -14.29
CA TYR A 66 11.34 14.01 -13.23
C TYR A 66 11.24 14.63 -11.82
N GLN A 67 10.60 15.79 -11.68
CA GLN A 67 10.43 16.56 -10.44
C GLN A 67 9.01 16.42 -9.86
N VAL A 68 8.17 15.57 -10.46
CA VAL A 68 6.81 15.29 -9.99
C VAL A 68 6.82 14.31 -8.81
N GLU A 69 5.72 14.30 -8.06
CA GLU A 69 5.50 13.25 -7.07
C GLU A 69 5.55 11.88 -7.74
N GLN A 70 6.44 11.01 -7.25
CA GLN A 70 6.66 9.69 -7.82
C GLN A 70 7.16 8.72 -6.74
N ILE A 71 6.83 7.44 -6.92
CA ILE A 71 7.40 6.36 -6.10
C ILE A 71 8.67 5.87 -6.81
N PHE A 72 9.80 5.91 -6.11
CA PHE A 72 11.08 5.41 -6.63
C PHE A 72 11.29 3.93 -6.34
N ASP A 73 10.89 3.49 -5.15
CA ASP A 73 11.10 2.11 -4.70
C ASP A 73 10.07 1.68 -3.68
N ILE A 74 9.81 0.37 -3.63
CA ILE A 74 8.90 -0.28 -2.70
C ILE A 74 9.54 -1.59 -2.21
N GLN A 75 9.68 -1.73 -0.90
CA GLN A 75 10.16 -2.95 -0.26
C GLN A 75 9.07 -3.54 0.64
N VAL A 76 8.92 -4.87 0.59
CA VAL A 76 8.14 -5.62 1.59
C VAL A 76 9.06 -5.97 2.76
N GLY A 77 8.69 -5.54 3.97
CA GLY A 77 9.41 -5.88 5.19
C GLY A 77 9.09 -7.29 5.69
N THR A 78 9.95 -7.82 6.56
CA THR A 78 9.73 -9.12 7.24
C THR A 78 8.51 -9.10 8.18
N ASP A 79 8.02 -7.91 8.52
CA ASP A 79 6.80 -7.67 9.28
C ASP A 79 5.56 -7.54 8.37
N ASN A 80 5.72 -7.86 7.08
CA ASN A 80 4.68 -7.89 6.07
C ASN A 80 4.06 -6.52 5.76
N ASN A 81 4.77 -5.44 6.08
CA ASN A 81 4.38 -4.08 5.74
C ASN A 81 5.13 -3.62 4.49
N TYR A 82 4.53 -2.68 3.77
CA TYR A 82 5.16 -2.07 2.62
C TYR A 82 5.86 -0.78 3.06
N TYR A 83 7.03 -0.55 2.47
CA TYR A 83 7.87 0.62 2.72
C TYR A 83 8.16 1.28 1.38
N PHE A 84 7.82 2.55 1.29
CA PHE A 84 7.90 3.32 0.06
C PHE A 84 8.95 4.41 0.19
N THR A 85 9.74 4.58 -0.85
CA THR A 85 10.57 5.78 -1.04
C THR A 85 10.00 6.56 -2.21
N ALA A 86 9.69 7.83 -1.98
CA ALA A 86 8.99 8.69 -2.92
C ALA A 86 9.58 10.09 -2.96
N GLN A 87 9.19 10.85 -3.97
CA GLN A 87 9.34 12.30 -4.02
C GLN A 87 8.01 12.96 -3.66
N ILE A 88 8.05 14.02 -2.86
CA ILE A 88 6.86 14.84 -2.57
C ILE A 88 7.18 16.32 -2.82
N LYS A 89 6.20 17.03 -3.38
CA LYS A 89 6.34 18.44 -3.75
C LYS A 89 5.70 19.35 -2.71
N ASN A 90 6.08 20.62 -2.77
CA ASN A 90 5.45 21.67 -1.99
C ASN A 90 3.94 21.80 -2.32
N GLY A 91 3.13 22.26 -1.37
CA GLY A 91 1.69 22.45 -1.56
C GLY A 91 0.90 21.98 -0.36
N THR A 92 -0.26 21.35 -0.61
CA THR A 92 -1.08 20.72 0.43
C THR A 92 -1.19 19.21 0.20
N PRO A 93 -0.05 18.49 0.22
CA PRO A 93 -0.06 17.10 -0.13
C PRO A 93 -0.77 16.22 0.91
N GLN A 94 -1.29 15.09 0.47
CA GLN A 94 -2.04 14.17 1.32
C GLN A 94 -1.66 12.72 1.06
N LEU A 95 -1.50 11.95 2.13
CA LEU A 95 -1.32 10.51 2.07
C LEU A 95 -2.53 9.83 2.72
N GLY A 96 -3.29 9.05 1.96
CA GLY A 96 -4.51 8.40 2.46
C GLY A 96 -5.57 9.40 2.97
N GLY A 97 -5.65 10.57 2.34
CA GLY A 97 -6.57 11.66 2.73
C GLY A 97 -6.15 12.44 3.99
N GLN A 98 -4.97 12.16 4.56
CA GLN A 98 -4.41 12.92 5.67
C GLN A 98 -3.33 13.89 5.16
N PRO A 99 -3.35 15.18 5.55
CA PRO A 99 -2.30 16.12 5.21
C PRO A 99 -0.93 15.66 5.72
N VAL A 100 0.11 15.82 4.92
CA VAL A 100 1.50 15.52 5.30
C VAL A 100 2.38 16.75 5.23
N THR A 101 3.39 16.81 6.08
CA THR A 101 4.33 17.94 6.12
C THR A 101 5.30 17.87 4.95
N VAL A 102 5.57 19.02 4.35
CA VAL A 102 6.61 19.22 3.35
C VAL A 102 7.41 20.48 3.67
N TYR A 103 8.68 20.44 3.32
CA TYR A 103 9.71 21.44 3.59
C TYR A 103 10.21 22.10 2.31
N GLY A 104 9.98 21.47 1.15
CA GLY A 104 10.27 22.07 -0.16
C GLY A 104 9.49 23.36 -0.42
N ASN A 105 10.06 24.25 -1.25
CA ASN A 105 9.43 25.51 -1.62
C ASN A 105 9.04 25.54 -3.10
N GLN A 106 8.32 26.59 -3.51
CA GLN A 106 7.87 26.77 -4.90
C GLN A 106 9.01 26.98 -5.91
N LEU A 107 10.20 27.36 -5.43
CA LEU A 107 11.38 27.64 -6.25
C LEU A 107 12.27 26.40 -6.42
N GLY A 108 11.97 25.31 -5.73
CA GLY A 108 12.67 24.03 -5.80
C GLY A 108 12.78 23.33 -4.45
N GLY A 109 13.46 22.18 -4.47
CA GLY A 109 13.78 21.43 -3.27
C GLY A 109 12.67 20.46 -2.83
N ASN A 110 12.24 19.56 -3.71
CA ASN A 110 11.35 18.46 -3.35
C ASN A 110 11.93 17.64 -2.18
N ASP A 111 11.06 17.12 -1.34
CA ASP A 111 11.49 16.28 -0.24
C ASP A 111 11.55 14.82 -0.68
N ILE A 112 12.47 14.08 -0.07
CA ILE A 112 12.38 12.64 0.00
C ILE A 112 11.24 12.33 0.96
N PHE A 113 10.30 11.52 0.52
CA PHE A 113 9.15 11.10 1.31
C PHE A 113 9.21 9.61 1.54
N ILE A 114 9.28 9.22 2.80
CA ILE A 114 9.32 7.82 3.22
C ILE A 114 8.04 7.54 4.00
N PHE A 115 7.32 6.49 3.61
CA PHE A 115 6.13 6.09 4.34
C PHE A 115 5.96 4.58 4.36
N SER A 116 5.17 4.12 5.32
CA SER A 116 4.85 2.71 5.46
C SER A 116 3.35 2.50 5.50
N THR A 117 2.92 1.41 4.87
CA THR A 117 1.54 0.93 4.96
C THR A 117 1.51 -0.49 5.50
N THR A 118 0.39 -0.87 6.11
CA THR A 118 0.06 -2.29 6.26
C THR A 118 -0.08 -2.93 4.89
N CYS A 119 -0.09 -4.25 4.84
CA CYS A 119 -0.30 -4.93 3.59
C CYS A 119 -1.70 -4.74 2.98
N ASP A 120 -2.66 -4.33 3.79
CA ASP A 120 -3.99 -3.91 3.36
C ASP A 120 -4.02 -2.43 2.91
N GLY A 121 -2.85 -1.80 2.78
CA GLY A 121 -2.69 -0.42 2.31
C GLY A 121 -3.00 0.66 3.36
N GLN A 122 -3.18 0.31 4.64
CA GLN A 122 -3.43 1.31 5.68
C GLN A 122 -2.14 2.04 6.06
N VAL A 123 -2.13 3.36 5.97
CA VAL A 123 -0.97 4.19 6.34
C VAL A 123 -0.64 4.02 7.82
N ARG A 124 0.63 3.75 8.12
CA ARG A 124 1.15 3.57 9.48
C ARG A 124 1.87 4.82 9.97
N TRP A 125 2.82 5.29 9.17
CA TRP A 125 3.61 6.47 9.43
C TRP A 125 4.14 7.04 8.11
N SER A 126 4.51 8.32 8.14
CA SER A 126 5.18 8.99 7.03
C SER A 126 6.17 10.01 7.56
N GLN A 127 7.21 10.28 6.78
CA GLN A 127 8.26 11.23 7.08
C GLN A 127 8.72 11.89 5.79
N ALA A 128 8.69 13.23 5.77
CA ALA A 128 9.38 14.02 4.76
C ALA A 128 10.80 14.36 5.26
N ILE A 129 11.77 14.33 4.36
CA ILE A 129 13.18 14.63 4.62
C ILE A 129 13.69 15.48 3.45
N GLY A 130 14.18 16.69 3.73
CA GLY A 130 14.67 17.57 2.66
C GLY A 130 14.32 19.03 2.88
N GLY A 131 13.95 19.70 1.80
CA GLY A 131 13.62 21.13 1.76
C GLY A 131 14.74 22.00 1.22
N GLY A 132 15.57 21.46 0.32
CA GLY A 132 16.74 22.16 -0.19
C GLY A 132 16.44 23.20 -1.27
N CYS A 133 16.28 24.48 -0.91
CA CYS A 133 17.23 25.57 -1.22
C CYS A 133 16.58 26.98 -1.21
N LEU A 134 17.40 27.94 -0.77
CA LEU A 134 17.18 29.37 -0.47
C LEU A 134 16.45 29.62 0.85
N THR A 135 17.27 29.82 1.88
CA THR A 135 16.95 30.60 3.08
C THR A 135 16.05 31.78 2.72
N GLN A 136 14.79 31.75 3.18
CA GLN A 136 14.12 33.01 3.42
C GLN A 136 14.78 33.65 4.65
N PRO A 137 15.14 34.95 4.60
CA PRO A 137 15.69 35.61 5.77
C PRO A 137 14.66 35.52 6.89
N ILE A 138 15.14 35.05 8.04
CA ILE A 138 14.40 35.01 9.29
C ILE A 138 13.86 36.43 9.54
N LYS A 139 12.53 36.58 9.64
CA LYS A 139 11.92 37.79 10.21
C LYS A 139 11.84 37.66 11.72
#